data_AF-A0AA42ZTN2-F1
#
_entry.id   AF-A0AA42ZTN2-F1
#
_cell.length_a   1.000
_cell.length_b   1.000
_cell.length_c   1.000
_cell.angle_alpha   90.00
_cell.angle_beta   90.00
_cell.angle_gamma   90.00
#
_symmetry.space_group_name_H-M   'P 1'
#
loop_
_entity.id
_entity.type
_entity.pdbx_description
1 polymer ?
#
loop_
_entity_poly.entity_id
_entity_poly.type
_entity_poly.pdbx_seq_one_letter_code
_entity_poly.pdbx_strand_id
1 'polypeptide(L)'
;MRDVVYLAWRYLVFNRWKTGILIAAITVIVFLPLALELVLERSSERLRARAAATPLLFGAPGSALELALSSLYFSGESPAPLDYAIVAELGDTRLAAAIPLHLGY
;
A
#
# COMPACT_ATOMS: atom_id res chain seq x y z
N MET A 1 2.62 10.33 51.87
CA MET A 1 2.68 10.06 50.41
C MET A 1 3.51 11.09 49.65
N ARG A 2 3.36 12.40 49.92
CA ARG A 2 4.18 13.46 49.29
C ARG A 2 5.69 13.31 49.53
N ASP A 3 6.09 12.84 50.71
CA ASP A 3 7.51 12.66 51.07
C ASP A 3 8.18 11.55 50.26
N VAL A 4 7.43 10.49 49.95
CA VAL A 4 7.89 9.36 49.12
C VAL A 4 8.10 9.82 47.68
N VAL A 5 7.15 10.59 47.13
CA VAL A 5 7.27 11.17 45.78
C VAL A 5 8.44 12.15 45.71
N TYR A 6 8.66 12.94 46.76
CA TYR A 6 9.78 13.89 46.84
C TYR A 6 11.14 13.19 46.87
N LEU A 7 11.28 12.12 47.67
CA LEU A 7 12.52 11.33 47.71
C LEU A 7 12.79 10.65 46.37
N ALA A 8 11.75 10.06 45.75
CA ALA A 8 11.86 9.40 44.45
C ALA A 8 12.26 10.38 43.34
N TRP A 9 11.66 11.58 43.31
CA TRP A 9 12.02 12.64 42.37
C TRP A 9 13.47 13.08 42.53
N ARG A 10 13.92 13.29 43.77
CA ARG A 10 15.30 13.71 44.06
C ARG A 10 16.32 12.62 43.70
N TYR A 11 15.95 11.35 43.84
CA TYR A 11 16.75 10.21 43.41
C TYR A 11 16.86 10.12 41.87
N LEU A 12 15.75 10.29 41.14
CA LEU A 12 15.71 10.33 39.68
C LEU A 12 16.58 11.48 39.11
N VAL A 13 16.53 12.64 39.76
CA VAL A 13 17.33 13.81 39.39
C VAL A 13 18.80 13.67 39.78
N PHE A 14 19.15 12.90 40.81
CA PHE A 14 20.55 12.64 41.15
C PHE A 14 21.21 11.67 40.17
N ASN A 15 20.48 10.65 39.69
CA ASN A 15 21.02 9.60 38.82
C ASN A 15 20.70 9.82 37.33
N ARG A 16 21.03 11.02 36.82
CA ARG A 16 20.58 11.57 35.52
C ARG A 16 20.82 10.66 34.32
N TRP A 17 21.96 9.97 34.29
CA TRP A 17 22.29 9.03 33.22
C TRP A 17 21.39 7.80 33.21
N LYS A 18 21.19 7.15 34.36
CA LYS A 18 20.30 5.98 34.45
C LYS A 18 18.86 6.36 34.13
N THR A 19 18.40 7.51 34.65
CA THR A 19 17.06 8.02 34.37
C THR A 19 16.88 8.36 32.89
N GLY A 20 17.89 8.97 32.26
CA GLY A 20 17.87 9.28 30.83
C GLY A 20 17.77 8.02 29.95
N ILE A 21 18.58 7.00 30.26
CA ILE A 21 18.53 5.70 29.56
C ILE A 21 17.15 5.05 29.73
N LEU A 22 16.60 5.07 30.94
CA LEU A 22 15.29 4.48 31.24
C LEU A 22 14.17 5.20 30.46
N ILE A 23 14.18 6.54 30.45
CA ILE A 23 13.20 7.34 29.69
C ILE A 23 13.34 7.05 28.19
N ALA A 24 14.57 7.00 27.67
CA ALA A 24 14.80 6.70 26.26
C ALA A 24 14.28 5.31 25.87
N ALA A 25 14.56 4.30 26.69
CA ALA A 25 14.07 2.93 26.45
C ALA A 25 12.54 2.87 26.44
N ILE A 26 11.88 3.46 27.43
CA ILE A 26 10.41 3.52 27.50
C ILE A 26 9.85 4.28 26.30
N THR A 27 10.47 5.42 25.94
CA THR A 27 10.07 6.22 24.79
C THR A 27 10.13 5.40 23.50
N VAL A 28 11.21 4.65 23.28
CA VAL A 28 11.34 3.80 22.08
C VAL A 28 10.27 2.71 22.07
N ILE A 29 10.03 2.03 23.20
CA ILE A 29 9.02 0.96 23.28
C ILE A 29 7.62 1.47 22.95
N VAL A 30 7.26 2.67 23.43
CA VAL A 30 5.94 3.26 23.20
C VAL A 30 5.82 3.89 21.81
N PHE A 31 6.89 4.53 21.33
CA PHE A 31 6.87 5.27 20.07
C PHE A 31 6.99 4.35 18.84
N LEU A 32 7.72 3.25 18.95
CA LEU A 32 7.95 2.31 17.87
C LEU A 32 6.65 1.76 17.22
N PRO A 33 5.66 1.24 17.96
CA PRO A 33 4.43 0.74 17.34
C PRO A 33 3.66 1.84 16.61
N LEU A 34 3.56 3.03 17.19
CA LEU A 34 2.86 4.16 16.59
C LEU A 34 3.53 4.65 15.30
N ALA A 35 4.86 4.76 15.32
CA ALA A 35 5.63 5.15 14.15
C ALA A 35 5.49 4.11 13.02
N LEU A 36 5.47 2.82 13.37
CA LEU A 36 5.30 1.74 12.41
C LEU A 36 3.91 1.78 11.77
N GLU A 37 2.85 1.93 12.57
CA GLU A 37 1.47 2.04 12.06
C GLU A 37 1.33 3.21 11.09
N LEU A 38 1.83 4.40 11.44
CA LEU A 38 1.77 5.58 10.59
C LEU A 38 2.52 5.39 9.25
N VAL A 39 3.69 4.74 9.29
CA VAL A 39 4.47 4.46 8.07
C VAL A 39 3.78 3.41 7.20
N LEU A 40 3.20 2.38 7.81
CA LEU A 40 2.45 1.34 7.11
C LEU A 40 1.19 1.90 6.47
N GLU A 41 0.44 2.73 7.18
CA GLU A 41 -0.81 3.30 6.70
C GLU A 41 -0.56 4.21 5.49
N ARG A 42 0.41 5.13 5.59
CA ARG A 42 0.89 5.97 4.48
C ARG A 42 1.39 5.17 3.29
N SER A 43 2.07 4.06 3.52
CA SER A 43 2.56 3.19 2.44
C SER A 43 1.41 2.43 1.78
N SER A 44 0.46 1.96 2.58
CA SER A 44 -0.73 1.25 2.11
C SER A 44 -1.63 2.15 1.27
N GLU A 45 -1.82 3.41 1.66
CA GLU A 45 -2.56 4.40 0.88
C GLU A 45 -1.89 4.65 -0.47
N ARG A 46 -0.57 4.80 -0.52
CA ARG A 46 0.16 5.01 -1.79
C ARG A 46 0.12 3.79 -2.71
N LEU A 47 0.16 2.58 -2.15
CA LEU A 47 0.05 1.34 -2.93
C LEU A 47 -1.38 1.13 -3.46
N ARG A 48 -2.40 1.39 -2.63
CA ARG A 48 -3.82 1.30 -3.02
C ARG A 48 -4.24 2.41 -3.98
N ALA A 49 -3.71 3.63 -3.82
CA ALA A 49 -3.98 4.74 -4.74
C ALA A 49 -3.48 4.43 -6.15
N ARG A 50 -2.34 3.72 -6.28
CA ARG A 50 -1.90 3.22 -7.59
C ARG A 50 -2.82 2.11 -8.11
N ALA A 51 -3.22 1.15 -7.28
CA ALA A 51 -4.16 0.10 -7.69
C ALA A 51 -5.53 0.65 -8.14
N ALA A 52 -6.01 1.74 -7.52
CA ALA A 52 -7.25 2.42 -7.92
C ALA A 52 -7.10 3.24 -9.22
N ALA A 53 -5.88 3.67 -9.56
CA ALA A 53 -5.60 4.43 -10.77
C ALA A 53 -5.18 3.55 -11.96
N THR A 54 -4.74 2.31 -11.73
CA THR A 54 -4.36 1.40 -12.82
C THR A 54 -5.63 0.85 -13.48
N PRO A 55 -5.79 1.02 -14.80
CA PRO A 55 -6.94 0.46 -15.53
C PRO A 55 -6.94 -1.07 -15.42
N LEU A 56 -8.13 -1.65 -15.33
CA LEU A 56 -8.31 -3.10 -15.33
C LEU A 56 -8.10 -3.63 -16.76
N LEU A 57 -7.35 -4.73 -16.88
CA LEU A 57 -7.18 -5.45 -18.14
C LEU A 57 -8.05 -6.70 -18.14
N PHE A 58 -8.85 -6.83 -19.19
CA PHE A 58 -9.69 -8.00 -19.46
C PHE A 58 -9.25 -8.60 -20.79
N GLY A 59 -8.94 -9.89 -20.80
CA GLY A 59 -8.41 -10.60 -21.97
C GLY A 59 -8.81 -12.06 -21.97
N ALA A 60 -8.55 -12.74 -23.09
CA ALA A 60 -8.79 -14.18 -23.18
C ALA A 60 -7.99 -14.97 -22.13
N PRO A 61 -8.44 -16.19 -21.76
CA PRO A 61 -7.71 -17.05 -20.84
C PRO A 61 -6.25 -17.25 -21.28
N GLY A 62 -5.29 -16.98 -20.40
CA GLY A 62 -3.87 -17.03 -20.73
C GLY A 62 -2.99 -16.44 -19.63
N SER A 63 -1.76 -16.06 -19.97
CA SER A 63 -0.82 -15.43 -19.04
C SER A 63 -1.23 -13.99 -18.75
N ALA A 64 -1.59 -13.72 -17.49
CA ALA A 64 -1.89 -12.35 -17.04
C ALA A 64 -0.69 -11.40 -17.20
N LEU A 65 0.54 -11.92 -17.07
CA LEU A 65 1.75 -11.14 -17.28
C LEU A 65 1.91 -10.75 -18.75
N GLU A 66 1.69 -11.67 -19.69
CA GLU A 66 1.77 -11.37 -21.12
C GLU A 66 0.68 -10.41 -21.55
N LEU A 67 -0.56 -10.56 -21.05
CA LEU A 67 -1.64 -9.61 -21.28
C LEU A 67 -1.25 -8.20 -20.81
N ALA A 68 -0.63 -8.08 -19.63
CA ALA A 68 -0.17 -6.81 -19.12
C ALA A 68 0.97 -6.20 -19.96
N LEU A 69 1.98 -6.99 -20.31
CA LEU A 69 3.14 -6.52 -21.08
C LEU A 69 2.74 -6.13 -22.52
N SER A 70 1.95 -6.98 -23.19
CA SER A 70 1.45 -6.69 -24.54
C SER A 70 0.56 -5.45 -24.56
N SER A 71 -0.28 -5.24 -23.55
CA SER A 71 -1.10 -4.03 -23.41
C SER A 71 -0.30 -2.77 -23.10
N LEU A 72 0.79 -2.87 -22.32
CA LEU A 72 1.65 -1.74 -21.96
C LEU A 72 2.56 -1.31 -23.10
N TYR A 73 3.14 -2.27 -23.81
CA TYR A 73 4.17 -2.03 -24.81
C TYR A 73 3.66 -2.14 -26.26
N PHE A 74 2.41 -2.54 -26.47
CA PHE A 74 1.85 -2.83 -27.80
C PHE A 74 2.79 -3.72 -28.63
N SER A 75 3.36 -4.73 -27.99
CA SER A 75 4.43 -5.58 -28.52
C SER A 75 4.47 -6.92 -27.82
N GLY A 76 5.00 -7.94 -28.51
CA GLY A 76 5.05 -9.31 -28.03
C GLY A 76 3.93 -10.18 -28.62
N GLU A 77 3.72 -11.36 -28.05
CA GLU A 77 2.68 -12.27 -28.51
C GLU A 77 1.30 -11.74 -28.11
N SER A 78 0.45 -11.52 -29.12
CA SER A 78 -0.88 -10.96 -28.92
C SER A 78 -1.78 -12.02 -28.30
N PRO A 79 -2.41 -11.77 -27.14
CA PRO A 79 -3.38 -12.68 -26.56
C PRO A 79 -4.51 -12.97 -27.55
N ALA A 80 -5.14 -14.14 -27.41
CA ALA A 80 -6.24 -14.51 -28.30
C ALA A 80 -7.31 -13.40 -28.35
N PRO A 81 -7.76 -13.00 -29.55
CA PRO A 81 -8.70 -11.90 -29.69
C PRO A 81 -10.04 -12.25 -29.04
N LEU A 82 -10.66 -11.25 -28.44
CA LEU A 82 -12.01 -11.32 -27.89
C LEU A 82 -13.02 -10.80 -28.90
N ASP A 83 -14.25 -11.32 -28.84
CA ASP A 83 -15.36 -10.77 -29.62
C ASP A 83 -15.64 -9.32 -29.19
N TYR A 84 -15.87 -8.45 -30.17
CA TYR A 84 -16.23 -7.05 -29.92
C TYR A 84 -17.54 -6.92 -29.14
N ALA A 85 -18.44 -7.93 -29.21
CA ALA A 85 -19.67 -7.98 -28.42
C ALA A 85 -19.42 -7.82 -26.90
N ILE A 86 -18.26 -8.27 -26.40
CA ILE A 86 -17.87 -8.16 -24.98
C ILE A 86 -17.70 -6.69 -24.56
N VAL A 87 -17.27 -5.81 -25.46
CA VAL A 87 -17.15 -4.37 -25.17
C VAL A 87 -18.53 -3.77 -24.85
N ALA A 88 -19.55 -4.16 -25.61
CA ALA A 88 -20.93 -3.73 -25.38
C ALA A 88 -21.47 -4.31 -24.06
N GLU A 89 -21.25 -5.60 -23.81
CA GLU A 89 -21.66 -6.27 -22.57
C GLU A 89 -21.04 -5.61 -21.33
N LEU A 90 -19.74 -5.32 -21.36
CA LEU A 90 -19.04 -4.61 -20.28
C LEU A 90 -19.57 -3.18 -20.12
N GLY A 91 -19.86 -2.48 -21.21
CA GLY A 91 -20.48 -1.15 -21.18
C GLY A 91 -21.86 -1.15 -20.51
N ASP A 92 -22.67 -2.18 -20.76
CA ASP A 92 -24.00 -2.33 -20.20
C ASP A 92 -23.99 -2.54 -18.68
N THR A 93 -22.91 -3.10 -18.12
CA THR A 93 -22.76 -3.24 -16.66
C THR A 93 -22.70 -1.89 -15.93
N ARG A 94 -22.30 -0.81 -16.63
CA ARG A 94 -22.06 0.54 -16.06
C ARG A 94 -21.06 0.56 -14.89
N LEU A 95 -20.24 -0.48 -14.74
CA LEU A 95 -19.22 -0.58 -13.68
C LEU A 95 -17.89 0.08 -14.08
N ALA A 96 -17.59 0.12 -15.38
CA ALA A 96 -16.38 0.73 -15.93
C ALA A 96 -16.60 1.18 -17.38
N ALA A 97 -15.76 2.09 -17.87
CA ALA A 97 -15.69 2.39 -19.30
C ALA A 97 -14.83 1.34 -20.00
N ALA A 98 -15.44 0.55 -20.88
CA ALA A 98 -14.71 -0.43 -21.70
C ALA A 98 -14.01 0.27 -22.87
N ILE A 99 -12.68 0.16 -22.93
CA ILE A 99 -11.85 0.71 -24.02
C ILE A 99 -11.22 -0.47 -24.76
N PRO A 100 -11.59 -0.74 -26.02
CA PRO A 100 -10.99 -1.83 -26.78
C PRO A 100 -9.52 -1.53 -27.08
N LEU A 101 -8.64 -2.51 -26.85
CA LEU A 101 -7.22 -2.45 -27.19
C LEU A 101 -6.95 -3.35 -28.40
N HIS A 102 -6.32 -2.79 -29.43
CA HIS A 102 -5.87 -3.54 -30.60
C HIS A 102 -4.35 -3.68 -30.52
N LEU A 103 -3.87 -4.90 -30.31
CA LEU A 103 -2.46 -5.19 -30.02
C LEU A 103 -1.65 -5.62 -31.26
N GLY A 104 -2.19 -5.42 -32.47
CA GLY A 104 -1.56 -5.82 -33.72
C GLY A 104 -1.94 -7.23 -34.17
N TYR A 105 -1.58 -7.54 -35.41
CA TYR A 105 -1.89 -8.79 -36.13
C TYR A 105 -0.71 -9.76 -36.11
#